data_AF-A0A0J9W2E3-F1
#
_entry.id   AF-A0A0J9W2E3-F1
#
_cell.length_a   1.000
_cell.length_b   1.000
_cell.length_c   1.000
_cell.angle_alpha   90.00
_cell.angle_beta   90.00
_cell.angle_gamma   90.00
#
_symmetry.space_group_name_H-M   'P 1'
#
loop_
_entity.id
_entity.type
_entity.pdbx_description
1 polymer ?
#
loop_
_entity_poly.entity_id
_entity_poly.type
_entity_poly.pdbx_seq_one_letter_code
_entity_poly.pdbx_strand_id
1 'polypeptide(L)'
;MSGLTVCWTSAIMALYAYQSKICWAFAKDNGLPVSKIWSRVHPIMEVPAHTLMLCSVLVSILSALCIASSTAFNSLAAGITIFPSLSYTLPAIYSLLPRNKHIKGP
;
A
#
# COMPACT_ATOMS: atom_id res chain seq x y z
N MET A 1 -14.11 -17.73 -23.43
CA MET A 1 -13.43 -16.42 -23.23
C MET A 1 -14.05 -15.59 -22.09
N SER A 2 -15.29 -15.86 -21.67
CA SER A 2 -15.96 -15.18 -20.54
C SER A 2 -15.39 -15.51 -19.15
N GLY A 3 -14.89 -16.73 -18.92
CA GLY A 3 -14.37 -17.14 -17.61
C GLY A 3 -13.13 -16.36 -17.15
N LEU A 4 -12.27 -15.95 -18.09
CA LEU A 4 -11.11 -15.12 -17.78
C LEU A 4 -11.55 -13.72 -17.36
N THR A 5 -12.47 -13.09 -18.09
CA THR A 5 -12.95 -11.73 -17.78
C THR A 5 -13.56 -11.64 -16.39
N VAL A 6 -14.32 -12.66 -15.97
CA VAL A 6 -14.88 -12.71 -14.60
C VAL A 6 -13.77 -12.77 -13.55
N CYS A 7 -12.75 -13.60 -13.78
CA CYS A 7 -11.59 -13.72 -12.89
C CYS A 7 -10.78 -12.41 -12.77
N TRP A 8 -10.62 -11.68 -13.89
CA TRP A 8 -9.99 -10.37 -13.88
C TRP A 8 -10.79 -9.36 -13.04
N THR A 9 -12.11 -9.31 -13.21
CA THR A 9 -12.95 -8.35 -12.46
C THR A 9 -13.00 -8.64 -10.97
N SER A 10 -12.99 -9.91 -10.55
CA SER A 10 -13.00 -10.27 -9.12
C SER A 10 -11.66 -9.96 -8.45
N ALA A 11 -10.55 -10.20 -9.15
CA ALA A 11 -9.21 -9.85 -8.66
C ALA A 11 -9.07 -8.34 -8.44
N ILE A 12 -9.58 -7.52 -9.38
CA ILE A 12 -9.57 -6.07 -9.27
C ILE A 12 -10.33 -5.59 -8.03
N MET A 13 -11.54 -6.13 -7.78
CA MET A 13 -12.33 -5.75 -6.61
C MET A 13 -11.60 -6.10 -5.30
N ALA A 14 -10.94 -7.25 -5.25
CA ALA A 14 -10.13 -7.64 -4.11
C ALA A 14 -8.99 -6.64 -3.86
N LEU A 15 -8.25 -6.26 -4.90
CA LEU A 15 -7.15 -5.29 -4.82
C LEU A 15 -7.61 -3.92 -4.27
N TYR A 16 -8.75 -3.41 -4.73
CA TYR A 16 -9.31 -2.18 -4.19
C TYR A 16 -9.64 -2.27 -2.69
N ALA A 17 -10.16 -3.42 -2.24
CA ALA A 17 -10.43 -3.67 -0.82
C ALA A 17 -9.15 -3.81 0.02
N TYR A 18 -8.06 -4.37 -0.52
CA TYR A 18 -6.77 -4.39 0.17
C TYR A 18 -6.19 -2.99 0.35
N GLN A 19 -6.24 -2.17 -0.70
CA GLN A 19 -5.72 -0.80 -0.67
C GLN A 19 -6.44 0.08 0.37
N SER A 20 -7.75 -0.08 0.54
CA SER A 20 -8.51 0.68 1.53
C SER A 20 -8.12 0.32 2.97
N LYS A 21 -7.86 -0.96 3.27
CA LYS A 21 -7.36 -1.42 4.57
C LYS A 21 -5.95 -0.91 4.87
N ILE A 22 -5.07 -0.94 3.87
CA ILE A 22 -3.71 -0.40 3.99
C ILE A 22 -3.78 1.10 4.26
N CYS A 23 -4.61 1.84 3.53
CA CYS A 23 -4.81 3.27 3.75
C CYS A 23 -5.36 3.59 5.15
N TRP A 24 -6.25 2.75 5.68
CA TRP A 24 -6.78 2.87 7.03
C TRP A 24 -5.70 2.64 8.09
N ALA A 25 -4.85 1.63 7.93
CA ALA A 25 -3.69 1.40 8.78
C ALA A 25 -2.68 2.56 8.73
N PHE A 26 -2.37 3.08 7.53
CA PHE A 26 -1.48 4.23 7.36
C PHE A 26 -2.02 5.52 8.00
N ALA A 27 -3.33 5.74 7.95
CA ALA A 27 -3.94 6.88 8.63
C ALA A 27 -3.90 6.73 10.15
N LYS A 28 -4.05 5.50 10.66
CA LYS A 28 -3.92 5.19 12.09
C LYS A 28 -2.48 5.40 12.59
N ASP A 29 -1.49 5.15 11.74
CA ASP A 29 -0.07 5.32 12.07
C ASP A 29 0.43 6.78 11.95
N ASN A 30 -0.44 7.77 11.71
CA ASN A 30 -0.11 9.21 11.61
C ASN A 30 1.10 9.53 10.70
N GLY A 31 1.35 8.72 9.68
CA GLY A 31 2.57 8.78 8.86
C GLY A 31 2.60 9.85 7.75
N LEU A 32 1.61 10.74 7.68
CA LEU A 32 1.54 11.75 6.62
C LEU A 32 2.38 12.99 6.97
N PRO A 33 3.33 13.42 6.12
CA PRO A 33 3.92 14.75 6.24
C PRO A 33 2.75 15.75 6.14
N VAL A 34 2.67 16.67 7.11
CA VAL A 34 1.54 17.59 7.37
C VAL A 34 0.36 17.02 8.22
N SER A 35 0.67 16.17 9.20
CA SER A 35 -0.25 15.79 10.31
C SER A 35 -0.98 16.99 10.97
N LYS A 36 -0.39 18.20 10.93
CA LYS A 36 -0.92 19.38 11.64
C LYS A 36 -2.07 20.13 10.94
N ILE A 37 -2.24 20.02 9.62
CA ILE A 37 -3.34 20.71 8.89
C ILE A 37 -4.53 19.78 8.60
N TRP A 38 -4.40 18.48 8.89
CA TRP A 38 -5.37 17.42 8.57
C TRP A 38 -6.16 16.88 9.77
N SER A 39 -6.03 17.54 10.93
CA SER A 39 -6.75 17.20 12.17
C SER A 39 -8.24 17.61 12.16
N ARG A 40 -8.90 17.52 11.00
CA ARG A 40 -10.36 17.65 10.84
C ARG A 40 -10.88 16.38 10.19
N VAL A 41 -10.72 15.27 10.91
CA VAL A 41 -11.40 14.01 10.62
C VAL A 41 -12.88 14.21 10.90
N HIS A 42 -13.72 14.06 9.88
CA HIS A 42 -15.17 14.09 10.05
C HIS A 42 -15.61 12.78 10.75
N PRO A 43 -16.26 12.84 11.92
CA PRO A 43 -16.51 11.68 12.80
C PRO A 43 -17.56 10.68 12.31
N ILE A 44 -18.13 10.87 11.10
CA ILE A 44 -19.28 10.08 10.61
C ILE A 44 -18.85 9.08 9.52
N MET A 45 -17.69 9.29 8.90
CA MET A 45 -17.14 8.38 7.89
C MET A 45 -15.78 7.92 8.42
N GLU A 46 -15.72 6.71 8.96
CA GLU A 46 -14.51 6.05 9.52
C GLU A 46 -13.40 5.78 8.48
N VAL A 47 -13.50 6.42 7.32
CA VAL A 47 -12.57 6.32 6.20
C VAL A 47 -11.89 7.68 6.06
N PRO A 48 -10.55 7.77 6.19
CA PRO A 48 -9.79 8.99 6.00
C PRO A 48 -9.82 9.41 4.52
N ALA A 49 -10.91 10.05 4.11
CA ALA A 49 -11.20 10.40 2.72
C ALA A 49 -10.11 11.26 2.09
N HIS A 50 -9.49 12.13 2.90
CA HIS A 50 -8.43 13.00 2.43
C HIS A 50 -7.16 12.18 2.11
N THR A 51 -6.83 11.13 2.87
CA THR A 51 -5.62 10.31 2.63
C THR A 51 -5.78 9.48 1.36
N LEU A 52 -7.00 8.97 1.14
CA LEU A 52 -7.36 8.31 -0.11
C LEU A 52 -7.22 9.25 -1.31
N MET A 53 -7.61 10.52 -1.17
CA MET A 53 -7.43 11.51 -2.24
C MET A 53 -5.95 11.78 -2.54
N LEU A 54 -5.07 11.89 -1.54
CA LEU A 54 -3.63 12.02 -1.79
C LEU A 54 -3.04 10.79 -2.49
N CYS A 55 -3.40 9.58 -2.03
CA CYS A 55 -2.96 8.36 -2.69
C CYS A 55 -3.44 8.27 -4.14
N SER A 56 -4.70 8.63 -4.43
CA SER A 56 -5.21 8.63 -5.79
C SER A 56 -4.52 9.68 -6.67
N VAL A 57 -4.20 10.86 -6.12
CA VAL A 57 -3.45 11.90 -6.82
C VAL A 57 -2.04 11.41 -7.16
N LEU A 58 -1.30 10.83 -6.20
CA LEU A 58 0.03 10.29 -6.45
C LEU A 58 0.03 9.16 -7.49
N VAL A 59 -0.92 8.23 -7.41
CA VAL A 59 -1.08 7.17 -8.40
C VAL A 59 -1.40 7.75 -9.78
N SER A 60 -2.26 8.76 -9.86
CA SER A 60 -2.60 9.40 -11.14
C SER A 60 -1.39 10.09 -11.79
N ILE A 61 -0.51 10.72 -11.00
CA ILE A 61 0.74 11.31 -11.48
C ILE A 61 1.71 10.23 -11.97
N LEU A 62 1.88 9.15 -11.22
CA LEU A 62 2.74 8.02 -11.62
C LEU A 62 2.22 7.34 -12.89
N SER A 63 0.91 7.15 -13.01
CA SER A 63 0.27 6.61 -14.22
C SER A 63 0.48 7.51 -15.44
N ALA A 64 0.37 8.83 -15.28
CA ALA A 64 0.68 9.78 -16.34
C ALA A 64 2.17 9.74 -16.74
N LEU A 65 3.08 9.59 -15.76
CA LEU A 65 4.51 9.50 -16.01
C LEU A 65 4.90 8.22 -16.77
N CYS A 66 4.21 7.11 -16.50
CA CYS A 66 4.41 5.86 -17.23
C CYS A 66 4.14 5.98 -18.74
N ILE A 67 3.29 6.93 -19.16
CA ILE A 67 2.96 7.15 -20.59
C ILE A 67 4.02 8.05 -21.26
N ALA A 68 4.74 8.86 -20.49
CA ALA A 68 5.64 9.88 -21.02
C ALA A 68 7.04 9.37 -21.41
N SER A 69 7.57 8.32 -20.78
CA SER A 69 8.95 7.87 -21.03
C SER A 69 9.20 6.38 -20.78
N SER A 70 9.88 5.73 -21.71
CA SER A 70 10.27 4.31 -21.64
C SER A 70 11.28 4.01 -20.52
N THR A 71 12.17 4.95 -20.20
CA THR A 71 13.17 4.78 -19.12
C THR A 71 12.51 4.83 -17.74
N ALA A 72 11.56 5.74 -17.55
CA ALA A 72 10.79 5.83 -16.32
C ALA A 72 9.93 4.57 -16.09
N PHE A 73 9.28 4.07 -17.14
CA PHE A 73 8.49 2.84 -17.08
C PHE A 73 9.32 1.62 -16.63
N ASN A 74 10.50 1.42 -17.24
CA ASN A 74 11.35 0.27 -16.89
C ASN A 74 11.84 0.31 -15.44
N SER A 75 12.21 1.50 -14.94
CA SER A 75 12.63 1.66 -13.54
C SER A 75 11.47 1.43 -12.56
N LEU A 76 10.27 1.94 -12.87
CA LEU A 76 9.08 1.74 -12.05
C LEU A 76 8.64 0.27 -11.99
N ALA A 77 8.64 -0.44 -13.12
CA ALA A 77 8.28 -1.86 -13.17
C ALA A 77 9.22 -2.73 -12.31
N ALA A 78 10.53 -2.45 -12.37
CA ALA A 78 11.51 -3.09 -11.50
C ALA A 78 11.27 -2.73 -10.01
N GLY A 79 11.01 -1.45 -9.72
CA GLY A 79 10.76 -0.98 -8.35
C GLY A 79 9.54 -1.64 -7.69
N ILE A 80 8.41 -1.73 -8.40
CA ILE A 80 7.19 -2.37 -7.90
C ILE A 80 7.39 -3.87 -7.67
N THR A 81 8.28 -4.52 -8.42
CA THR A 81 8.59 -5.95 -8.21
C THR A 81 9.47 -6.15 -6.97
N ILE A 82 10.44 -5.27 -6.76
CA ILE A 82 11.39 -5.35 -5.64
C ILE A 82 10.70 -4.99 -4.31
N PHE A 83 9.76 -4.05 -4.30
CA PHE A 83 9.13 -3.57 -3.06
C PHE A 83 8.39 -4.66 -2.24
N PRO A 84 7.48 -5.46 -2.83
CA PRO A 84 6.88 -6.61 -2.15
C PRO A 84 7.92 -7.65 -1.77
N SER A 85 8.91 -7.88 -2.63
CA SER A 85 9.98 -8.83 -2.36
C SER A 85 10.74 -8.45 -1.07
N LEU A 86 11.05 -7.17 -0.90
CA LEU A 86 11.60 -6.64 0.35
C LEU A 86 10.62 -6.81 1.52
N SER A 87 9.34 -6.46 1.34
CA SER A 87 8.32 -6.59 2.39
C SER A 87 8.15 -8.02 2.91
N TYR A 88 8.29 -9.03 2.05
CA TYR A 88 8.25 -10.44 2.45
C TYR A 88 9.59 -10.93 3.03
N THR A 89 10.70 -10.33 2.62
CA THR A 89 12.03 -10.66 3.14
C THR A 89 12.22 -10.13 4.57
N LEU A 90 11.65 -8.97 4.92
CA LEU A 90 11.72 -8.39 6.27
C LEU A 90 11.27 -9.33 7.40
N PRO A 91 10.06 -9.95 7.35
CA PRO A 91 9.65 -10.91 8.38
C PRO A 91 10.47 -12.20 8.36
N ALA A 92 10.97 -12.64 7.20
CA ALA A 92 11.87 -13.79 7.11
C ALA A 92 13.20 -13.52 7.83
N ILE A 93 13.80 -12.35 7.59
CA ILE A 93 15.01 -11.91 8.32
C ILE A 93 14.72 -11.76 9.81
N TYR A 94 13.58 -11.17 10.17
CA TYR A 94 13.18 -11.01 11.57
C TYR A 94 13.01 -12.36 12.29
N SER A 95 12.56 -13.40 11.58
CA SER A 95 12.44 -14.76 12.12
C SER A 95 13.78 -15.50 12.21
N LEU A 96 14.77 -15.13 11.39
CA LEU A 96 16.11 -15.72 11.39
C LEU A 96 17.07 -15.01 12.36
N LEU A 97 16.77 -13.77 12.74
CA LEU A 97 17.44 -13.11 13.84
C LEU A 97 17.14 -13.89 15.13
N PRO A 98 18.13 -14.48 15.81
CA PRO A 98 17.90 -15.20 17.05
C PRO A 98 17.34 -14.21 18.07
N ARG A 99 16.03 -14.32 18.35
CA ARG A 99 15.37 -13.60 19.42
C ARG A 99 15.88 -14.19 20.73
N ASN A 100 17.01 -13.67 21.22
CA ASN A 100 17.54 -13.87 22.57
C ASN A 100 16.62 -13.22 23.62
N LYS A 101 15.30 -13.48 23.53
CA LYS A 101 14.33 -13.21 24.59
C LYS A 101 13.64 -14.53 24.91
N HIS A 102 14.39 -15.29 25.70
CA HIS A 102 13.92 -16.38 26.54
C HIS A 102 12.79 -15.85 27.44
N ILE A 103 11.54 -15.95 26.99
CA ILE A 103 10.37 -15.77 27.87
C ILE A 103 9.79 -17.16 28.07
N LYS A 104 10.37 -17.88 29.04
CA LYS A 104 9.69 -19.00 29.70
C LYS A 104 8.44 -18.41 30.38
N GLY A 105 7.27 -18.72 29.84
CA GLY A 105 6.02 -18.70 30.59
C GLY A 105 5.64 -20.15 30.92
N PRO A 106 4.95 -20.37 32.06
CA PRO A 106 4.80 -21.66 32.76
C PRO A 106 4.15 -22.77 31.93
#